data_AF-A0A1U7GIF3-F1
#
_entry.id   AF-A0A1U7GIF3-F1
#
_cell.length_a   1.000
_cell.length_b   1.000
_cell.length_c   1.000
_cell.angle_alpha   90.00
_cell.angle_beta   90.00
_cell.angle_gamma   90.00
#
_symmetry.space_group_name_H-M   'P 1'
#
loop_
_entity.id
_entity.type
_entity.pdbx_description
1 polymer ?
#
loop_
_entity_poly.entity_id
_entity_poly.type
_entity_poly.pdbx_seq_one_letter_code
_entity_poly.pdbx_strand_id
1 'polypeptide(L)'
;MIAARPEIPATKRQDEPATPMEAMPFDALIVPESWKTGGTQLDRIDSILRLAEPLLGVDRSRGDRAYIRRQPGGRLFITKDPRDTISFPIGHPREGRPRYAWAASPDGSERGTLAEEPPHA
;
A
#
# COMPACT_ATOMS: atom_id res chain seq x y z
N MET A 1 -1.31 -43.22 53.03
CA MET A 1 -0.32 -42.90 51.99
C MET A 1 -1.09 -42.45 50.76
N ILE A 2 -1.14 -41.15 50.49
CA ILE A 2 -1.87 -40.57 49.36
C ILE A 2 -0.88 -39.65 48.64
N ALA A 3 -0.62 -39.97 47.38
CA ALA A 3 0.39 -39.33 46.55
C ALA A 3 0.02 -37.86 46.24
N ALA A 4 1.00 -36.97 46.42
CA ALA A 4 0.91 -35.57 46.06
C ALA A 4 0.83 -35.42 44.53
N ARG A 5 -0.20 -34.72 44.03
CA ARG A 5 -0.31 -34.28 42.64
C ARG A 5 0.60 -33.07 42.45
N PRO A 6 1.47 -33.01 41.42
CA PRO A 6 2.27 -31.83 41.17
C PRO A 6 1.38 -30.72 40.59
N GLU A 7 1.50 -29.53 41.18
CA GLU A 7 0.92 -28.28 40.68
C GLU A 7 1.58 -27.93 39.34
N ILE A 8 0.76 -27.80 38.29
CA ILE A 8 1.20 -27.30 37.00
C ILE A 8 1.32 -25.77 37.15
N PRO A 9 2.50 -25.16 37.04
CA PRO A 9 2.56 -23.71 36.99
C PRO A 9 1.89 -23.23 35.71
N ALA A 10 0.88 -22.39 35.86
CA ALA A 10 0.23 -21.68 34.77
C ALA A 10 1.29 -20.82 34.05
N THR A 11 1.78 -21.33 32.92
CA THR A 11 2.50 -20.52 31.93
C THR A 11 1.64 -19.31 31.62
N LYS A 12 2.09 -18.14 32.09
CA LYS A 12 1.70 -16.85 31.51
C LYS A 12 1.99 -16.98 30.02
N ARG A 13 0.95 -17.05 29.19
CA ARG A 13 1.05 -16.71 27.77
C ARG A 13 1.37 -15.22 27.73
N GLN A 14 2.64 -14.90 27.90
CA GLN A 14 3.19 -13.60 27.59
C GLN A 14 3.04 -13.45 26.08
N ASP A 15 2.31 -12.41 25.69
CA ASP A 15 2.40 -11.72 24.41
C ASP A 15 2.87 -12.59 23.24
N GLU A 16 1.93 -13.29 22.61
CA GLU A 16 2.00 -13.32 21.15
C GLU A 16 1.83 -11.84 20.73
N PRO A 17 2.85 -11.18 20.16
CA PRO A 17 2.57 -9.90 19.53
C PRO A 17 1.55 -10.22 18.45
N ALA A 18 0.32 -9.72 18.64
CA ALA A 18 -0.62 -9.59 17.55
C ALA A 18 0.17 -8.97 16.41
N THR A 19 0.42 -9.74 15.34
CA THR A 19 1.18 -9.30 14.19
C THR A 19 0.66 -7.92 13.81
N PRO A 20 1.42 -6.82 13.95
CA PRO A 20 0.97 -5.54 13.44
C PRO A 20 1.24 -5.56 11.94
N MET A 21 0.52 -6.43 11.25
CA MET A 21 0.09 -6.20 9.89
C MET A 21 -1.19 -5.34 9.95
N GLU A 22 -1.24 -4.35 10.84
CA GLU A 22 -1.78 -3.06 10.45
C GLU A 22 -0.87 -2.57 9.31
N ALA A 23 -1.15 -3.08 8.11
CA ALA A 23 -0.67 -2.47 6.90
C ALA A 23 -1.15 -1.03 6.96
N MET A 24 -0.24 -0.11 7.33
CA MET A 24 -0.49 1.31 7.14
C MET A 24 -0.97 1.45 5.69
N PRO A 25 -2.20 1.92 5.46
CA PRO A 25 -2.70 2.05 4.11
C PRO A 25 -1.75 2.99 3.38
N PHE A 26 -1.12 2.50 2.31
CA PHE A 26 -0.33 3.36 1.45
C PHE A 26 -1.31 4.21 0.63
N ASP A 27 -0.98 5.48 0.44
CA ASP A 27 -1.81 6.39 -0.34
C ASP A 27 -1.61 6.18 -1.84
N ALA A 28 -0.43 5.71 -2.22
CA ALA A 28 -0.10 5.36 -3.59
C ALA A 28 0.90 4.20 -3.70
N LEU A 29 0.93 3.59 -4.89
CA LEU A 29 1.86 2.54 -5.27
C LEU A 29 2.50 2.88 -6.60
N ILE A 30 3.78 2.61 -6.72
CA ILE A 30 4.48 2.49 -7.99
C ILE A 30 4.85 1.02 -8.18
N VAL A 31 4.47 0.45 -9.31
CA VAL A 31 4.85 -0.91 -9.67
C VAL A 31 5.51 -0.93 -11.05
N PRO A 32 6.45 -1.85 -11.31
CA PRO A 32 7.04 -1.98 -12.62
C PRO A 32 6.01 -2.56 -13.60
N GLU A 33 6.09 -2.14 -14.87
CA GLU A 33 5.19 -2.66 -15.90
C GLU A 33 5.32 -4.17 -16.14
N SER A 34 6.47 -4.76 -15.78
CA SER A 34 6.71 -6.20 -15.84
C SER A 34 5.78 -7.04 -14.96
N TRP A 35 5.12 -6.44 -13.97
CA TRP A 35 4.12 -7.14 -13.14
C TRP A 35 2.79 -7.40 -13.89
N LYS A 36 2.56 -6.73 -15.03
CA LYS A 36 1.36 -6.97 -15.85
C LYS A 36 1.41 -8.37 -16.42
N THR A 37 0.46 -9.21 -16.06
CA THR A 37 0.30 -10.56 -16.60
C THR A 37 -1.07 -10.69 -17.28
N GLY A 38 -1.15 -11.46 -18.38
CA GLY A 38 -2.39 -11.68 -19.10
C GLY A 38 -2.28 -11.59 -20.63
N GLY A 39 -3.20 -12.26 -21.31
CA GLY A 39 -3.25 -12.32 -22.77
C GLY A 39 -3.74 -11.02 -23.41
N THR A 40 -4.66 -10.31 -22.75
CA THR A 40 -5.21 -9.03 -23.25
C THR A 40 -4.76 -7.83 -22.41
N GLN A 41 -4.96 -6.62 -22.94
CA GLN A 41 -4.68 -5.39 -22.20
C GLN A 41 -5.57 -5.24 -20.95
N LEU A 42 -6.83 -5.70 -21.00
CA LEU A 42 -7.74 -5.70 -19.86
C LEU A 42 -7.25 -6.64 -18.76
N ASP A 43 -6.86 -7.87 -19.11
CA ASP A 43 -6.32 -8.85 -18.15
C ASP A 43 -5.06 -8.32 -17.45
N ARG A 44 -4.19 -7.66 -18.22
CA ARG A 44 -2.95 -7.05 -17.73
C ARG A 44 -3.18 -5.90 -16.74
N ILE A 45 -4.24 -5.13 -16.94
CA ILE A 45 -4.59 -4.05 -16.01
C ILE A 45 -5.26 -4.66 -14.77
N ASP A 46 -6.17 -5.61 -14.96
CA ASP A 46 -6.89 -6.25 -13.86
C ASP A 46 -5.94 -7.04 -12.93
N SER A 47 -4.91 -7.71 -13.48
CA SER A 47 -3.91 -8.42 -12.67
C SER A 47 -3.14 -7.48 -11.73
N ILE A 48 -2.80 -6.28 -12.18
CA ILE A 48 -2.18 -5.26 -11.35
C ILE A 48 -3.15 -4.72 -10.30
N LEU A 49 -4.39 -4.41 -10.69
CA LEU A 49 -5.38 -3.85 -9.78
C LEU A 49 -5.73 -4.82 -8.65
N ARG A 50 -5.82 -6.13 -8.92
CA ARG A 50 -6.05 -7.17 -7.89
C ARG A 50 -4.98 -7.19 -6.81
N LEU A 51 -3.74 -6.83 -7.14
CA LEU A 51 -2.65 -6.73 -6.17
C LEU A 51 -2.62 -5.37 -5.46
N ALA A 52 -2.86 -4.29 -6.21
CA ALA A 52 -2.72 -2.94 -5.69
C ALA A 52 -3.89 -2.50 -4.80
N GLU A 53 -5.12 -2.88 -5.14
CA GLU A 53 -6.32 -2.49 -4.39
C GLU A 53 -6.30 -2.86 -2.90
N PRO A 54 -5.97 -4.12 -2.50
CA PRO A 54 -5.90 -4.45 -1.08
C PRO A 54 -4.77 -3.72 -0.36
N LEU A 55 -3.65 -3.45 -1.04
CA LEU A 55 -2.51 -2.72 -0.47
C LEU A 55 -2.81 -1.23 -0.26
N LEU A 56 -3.62 -0.64 -1.14
CA LEU A 56 -4.13 0.71 -0.95
C LEU A 56 -5.25 0.69 0.09
N GLY A 57 -6.03 -0.39 0.21
CA GLY A 57 -7.25 -0.46 1.01
C GLY A 57 -8.46 0.07 0.24
N VAL A 58 -8.55 -0.24 -1.06
CA VAL A 58 -9.70 0.05 -1.92
C VAL A 58 -10.77 -1.01 -1.67
N ASP A 59 -11.98 -0.57 -1.36
CA ASP A 59 -13.15 -1.45 -1.26
C ASP A 59 -14.10 -1.27 -2.45
N ARG A 60 -13.95 -2.13 -3.46
CA ARG A 60 -14.83 -2.14 -4.64
C ARG A 60 -16.31 -2.33 -4.28
N SER A 61 -16.62 -3.04 -3.20
CA SER A 61 -18.01 -3.29 -2.78
C SER A 61 -18.67 -2.03 -2.25
N ARG A 62 -17.88 -1.09 -1.74
CA ARG A 62 -18.33 0.23 -1.29
C ARG A 62 -18.29 1.31 -2.38
N GLY A 63 -17.87 0.93 -3.59
CA GLY A 63 -17.77 1.81 -4.74
C GLY A 63 -16.40 2.47 -4.92
N ASP A 64 -15.42 2.15 -4.07
CA ASP A 64 -14.05 2.66 -4.23
C ASP A 64 -13.39 2.05 -5.46
N ARG A 65 -12.44 2.78 -6.05
CA ARG A 65 -11.67 2.31 -7.21
C ARG A 65 -10.22 2.72 -7.07
N ALA A 66 -9.32 1.84 -7.51
CA ALA A 66 -7.95 2.22 -7.80
C ALA A 66 -7.84 2.76 -9.23
N TYR A 67 -7.01 3.77 -9.42
CA TYR A 67 -6.72 4.41 -10.68
C TYR A 67 -5.27 4.18 -11.04
N ILE A 68 -5.02 3.75 -12.28
CA ILE A 68 -3.67 3.46 -12.78
C ILE A 68 -3.27 4.45 -13.86
N ARG A 69 -2.03 4.96 -13.77
CA ARG A 69 -1.43 5.89 -14.72
C ARG A 69 -0.04 5.41 -15.12
N ARG A 70 0.26 5.45 -16.42
CA ARG A 70 1.60 5.13 -16.92
C ARG A 70 2.55 6.29 -16.65
N GLN A 71 3.75 5.97 -16.18
CA GLN A 71 4.83 6.90 -15.93
C GLN A 71 6.01 6.59 -16.85
N PRO A 72 6.86 7.60 -17.12
CA PRO A 72 8.11 7.38 -17.83
C PRO A 72 8.96 6.27 -17.20
N GLY A 73 9.66 5.52 -18.04
CA GLY A 73 10.52 4.41 -17.61
C GLY A 73 9.77 3.11 -17.31
N GLY A 74 8.57 2.90 -17.87
CA GLY A 74 7.83 1.64 -17.73
C GLY A 74 7.31 1.40 -16.30
N ARG A 75 6.98 2.48 -15.59
CA ARG A 75 6.43 2.43 -14.23
C ARG A 75 4.93 2.74 -14.25
N LEU A 76 4.20 2.18 -13.30
CA LEU A 76 2.77 2.36 -13.16
C LEU A 76 2.48 2.96 -11.80
N PHE A 77 1.89 4.14 -11.80
CA PHE A 77 1.42 4.81 -10.60
C PHE A 77 -0.03 4.43 -10.36
N ILE A 78 -0.35 4.00 -9.13
CA ILE A 78 -1.65 3.52 -8.72
C ILE A 78 -2.04 4.26 -7.44
N THR A 79 -3.26 4.80 -7.41
CA THR A 79 -3.79 5.61 -6.31
C THR A 79 -5.30 5.37 -6.17
N LYS A 80 -5.89 5.75 -5.04
CA LYS A 80 -7.35 5.79 -4.86
C LYS A 80 -8.01 7.05 -5.42
N ASP A 81 -7.24 8.12 -5.61
CA ASP A 81 -7.77 9.40 -6.09
C ASP A 81 -7.50 9.56 -7.60
N PRO A 82 -8.54 9.71 -8.44
CA PRO A 82 -8.35 9.90 -9.87
C PRO A 82 -7.58 11.18 -10.22
N ARG A 83 -7.55 12.19 -9.34
CA ARG A 83 -6.84 13.46 -9.53
C ARG A 83 -5.42 13.42 -8.99
N ASP A 84 -4.99 12.31 -8.42
CA ASP A 84 -3.69 12.22 -7.80
C ASP A 84 -2.54 12.19 -8.81
N THR A 85 -1.43 12.79 -8.39
CA THR A 85 -0.21 12.95 -9.18
C THR A 85 1.00 12.74 -8.29
N ILE A 86 2.08 12.16 -8.87
CA ILE A 86 3.33 11.87 -8.15
C ILE A 86 3.96 13.14 -7.57
N SER A 87 3.84 14.24 -8.30
CA SER A 87 4.30 15.58 -7.91
C SER A 87 3.13 16.55 -7.91
N PHE A 88 3.26 17.65 -7.16
CA PHE A 88 2.25 18.71 -7.18
C PHE A 88 2.06 19.29 -8.58
N PRO A 89 0.80 19.44 -9.06
CA PRO A 89 0.50 19.92 -10.40
C PRO A 89 0.82 21.41 -10.57
N ILE A 90 0.77 21.86 -11.83
CA ILE A 90 0.98 23.26 -12.20
C ILE A 90 -0.07 24.15 -11.51
N GLY A 91 0.38 25.27 -10.94
CA GLY A 91 -0.47 26.20 -10.19
C GLY A 91 -0.62 25.88 -8.70
N HIS A 92 0.02 24.81 -8.21
CA HIS A 92 0.14 24.56 -6.77
C HIS A 92 1.31 25.35 -6.16
N PRO A 93 1.24 25.85 -4.91
CA PRO A 93 2.37 26.52 -4.24
C PRO A 93 3.67 25.69 -4.17
N ARG A 94 3.55 24.37 -4.37
CA ARG A 94 4.65 23.39 -4.34
C ARG A 94 4.86 22.71 -5.69
N GLU A 95 4.40 23.31 -6.78
CA GLU A 95 4.53 22.80 -8.14
C GLU A 95 5.89 22.13 -8.38
N GLY A 96 5.86 20.93 -8.95
CA GLY A 96 7.06 20.15 -9.27
C GLY A 96 7.71 19.41 -8.09
N ARG A 97 7.32 19.69 -6.84
CA ARG A 97 7.82 18.93 -5.67
C ARG A 97 7.13 17.57 -5.56
N PRO A 98 7.82 16.53 -5.03
CA PRO A 98 7.20 15.23 -4.76
C PRO A 98 6.03 15.37 -3.78
N ARG A 99 4.91 14.70 -4.09
CA ARG A 99 3.72 14.65 -3.21
C ARG A 99 3.80 13.50 -2.20
N TYR A 100 4.59 12.48 -2.49
CA TYR A 100 4.73 11.28 -1.66
C TYR A 100 6.18 11.06 -1.23
N ALA A 101 6.33 10.51 -0.04
CA ALA A 101 7.54 9.82 0.38
C ALA A 101 7.47 8.37 -0.10
N TRP A 102 8.44 7.95 -0.90
CA TRP A 102 8.48 6.62 -1.51
C TRP A 102 9.40 5.69 -0.72
N ALA A 103 8.88 4.53 -0.34
CA ALA A 103 9.64 3.44 0.26
C ALA A 103 9.75 2.29 -0.76
N ALA A 104 10.97 2.01 -1.21
CA ALA A 104 11.23 0.90 -2.12
C ALA A 104 11.06 -0.46 -1.40
N SER A 105 10.46 -1.41 -2.09
CA SER A 105 10.28 -2.79 -1.63
C SER A 105 11.15 -3.76 -2.44
N PRO A 106 11.59 -4.90 -1.87
CA PRO A 106 12.44 -5.88 -2.56
C PRO A 106 11.80 -6.52 -3.81
N ASP A 107 10.49 -6.43 -3.93
CA ASP A 107 9.70 -6.90 -5.08
C ASP A 107 9.78 -5.93 -6.29
N GLY A 108 10.45 -4.79 -6.13
CA GLY A 108 10.58 -3.74 -7.14
C GLY A 108 9.42 -2.74 -7.16
N SER A 109 8.47 -2.85 -6.24
CA SER A 109 7.44 -1.83 -6.02
C SER A 109 7.96 -0.70 -5.13
N GLU A 110 7.38 0.49 -5.28
CA GLU A 110 7.57 1.61 -4.36
C GLU A 110 6.23 1.94 -3.71
N ARG A 111 6.24 2.13 -2.39
CA ARG A 111 5.05 2.42 -1.60
C ARG A 111 5.08 3.89 -1.19
N GLY A 112 4.06 4.62 -1.59
CA GLY A 112 3.95 6.06 -1.39
C GLY A 112 3.05 6.37 -0.20
N THR A 113 3.61 7.06 0.79
CA THR A 113 2.83 7.74 1.83
C THR A 113 2.80 9.22 1.49
N LEU A 114 1.63 9.86 1.58
CA LEU A 114 1.53 11.31 1.36
C LEU A 114 2.54 12.00 2.28
N ALA A 115 3.46 12.75 1.68
CA ALA A 115 4.40 13.54 2.46
C ALA A 115 3.56 14.61 3.17
N GLU A 116 3.46 14.54 4.50
CA GLU A 116 2.65 15.46 5.31
C GLU A 116 2.81 16.89 4.78
N GLU A 117 1.69 17.53 4.48
CA GLU A 117 1.70 18.98 4.47
C GLU A 117 2.14 19.41 5.88
N PRO A 118 3.24 20.17 6.06
CA PRO A 118 3.43 20.85 7.33
C PRO A 118 2.16 21.67 7.56
N PRO A 119 1.56 21.60 8.76
CA PRO A 119 0.40 22.38 9.10
C PRO A 119 0.73 23.84 8.78
N HIS A 120 -0.17 24.52 8.07
CA HIS A 120 -0.10 25.97 7.90
C HIS A 120 0.15 26.59 9.28
N ALA A 121 1.29 27.27 9.41
CA ALA A 121 1.56 28.16 10.53
C ALA A 121 0.86 29.51 10.29
#